data_AF-A0A965W026-F1
#
_entry.id   AF-A0A965W026-F1
#
_cell.length_a   1.000
_cell.length_b   1.000
_cell.length_c   1.000
_cell.angle_alpha   90.00
_cell.angle_beta   90.00
_cell.angle_gamma   90.00
#
_symmetry.space_group_name_H-M   'P 1'
#
loop_
_entity.id
_entity.type
_entity.pdbx_description
1 polymer ?
#
loop_
_entity_poly.entity_id
_entity_poly.type
_entity_poly.pdbx_seq_one_letter_code
_entity_poly.pdbx_strand_id
1 'polypeptide(L)'
;MTQTVSRELEDWFQLNVSRGCRTEQLHQSLIEAGYPADFVGSFLSERSRGLPGIDAPGPGTDSDATMLSVASPSAEAALDAWWTRFAELSQLNHVNLGDRTAVIAGRQLANGILYLRDLLSADECDTLVADAERRIEGSTVVDPETGRFVPDPRRSSMGTYFERAANPVVAAVEQRLAVLSGLPEVNGEGLQILFYQVGGEYRPHFDYFDPANPGYAAQLGHGGQRLLTIILYLNDVEGGGGTIFPELGLEFLPAKGAALMFASLDREGALQPKSLHGGNPVTAGQKWIATRWIRLGAYC
;
A
#
# COMPACT_ATOMS: atom_id res chain seq x y z
N MET A 1 26.08 18.46 16.98
CA MET A 1 24.95 19.41 17.06
C MET A 1 23.81 18.65 17.71
N THR A 2 23.30 19.12 18.85
CA THR A 2 22.15 18.50 19.51
C THR A 2 20.93 18.71 18.63
N GLN A 3 20.41 17.67 17.99
CA GLN A 3 19.13 17.76 17.30
C GLN A 3 18.05 18.00 18.35
N THR A 4 17.32 19.11 18.21
CA THR A 4 16.20 19.44 19.08
C THR A 4 14.99 18.64 18.61
N VAL A 5 14.29 17.99 19.54
CA VAL A 5 13.03 17.31 19.21
C VAL A 5 12.01 18.36 18.78
N SER A 6 11.57 18.30 17.52
CA SER A 6 10.53 19.18 17.00
C SER A 6 9.15 18.69 17.43
N ARG A 7 8.17 19.60 17.42
CA ARG A 7 6.77 19.24 17.66
C ARG A 7 6.25 18.26 16.61
N GLU A 8 6.68 18.42 15.37
CA GLU A 8 6.33 17.52 14.26
C GLU A 8 6.83 16.09 14.51
N LEU A 9 8.06 15.94 15.02
CA LEU A 9 8.62 14.64 15.36
C LEU A 9 7.90 14.00 16.55
N GLU A 10 7.49 14.79 17.53
CA GLU A 10 6.67 14.32 18.66
C GLU A 10 5.29 13.86 18.20
N ASP A 11 4.60 14.68 17.39
CA ASP A 11 3.28 14.35 16.84
C ASP A 11 3.37 13.10 15.95
N TRP A 12 4.45 12.96 15.15
CA TRP A 12 4.74 11.76 14.36
C TRP A 12 4.93 10.53 15.24
N PHE A 13 5.69 10.63 16.33
CA PHE A 13 5.88 9.50 17.24
C PHE A 13 4.56 9.07 17.87
N GLN A 14 3.82 10.00 18.48
CA GLN A 14 2.55 9.70 19.13
C GLN A 14 1.54 9.10 18.14
N LEU A 15 1.50 9.63 16.91
CA LEU A 15 0.66 9.10 15.85
C LEU A 15 1.03 7.66 15.51
N ASN A 16 2.31 7.35 15.27
CA ASN A 16 2.71 6.00 14.88
C ASN A 16 2.61 5.00 16.05
N VAL A 17 2.87 5.43 17.28
CA VAL A 17 2.56 4.66 18.50
C VAL A 17 1.06 4.34 18.60
N SER A 18 0.20 5.34 18.41
CA SER A 18 -1.26 5.13 18.42
C SER A 18 -1.74 4.18 17.31
N ARG A 19 -0.94 4.08 16.24
CA ARG A 19 -1.11 3.16 15.11
C ARG A 19 -0.51 1.77 15.37
N GLY A 20 0.00 1.49 16.57
CA GLY A 20 0.56 0.19 16.95
C GLY A 20 1.96 -0.10 16.39
N CYS A 21 2.67 0.92 15.93
CA CYS A 21 4.05 0.78 15.48
C CYS A 21 4.98 0.44 16.66
N ARG A 22 5.81 -0.58 16.49
CA ARG A 22 6.80 -0.99 17.51
C ARG A 22 8.08 -0.14 17.41
N THR A 23 8.84 -0.09 18.49
CA THR A 23 10.07 0.72 18.58
C THR A 23 11.05 0.39 17.47
N GLU A 24 11.22 -0.89 17.10
CA GLU A 24 12.14 -1.29 16.04
C GLU A 24 11.72 -0.70 14.68
N GLN A 25 10.41 -0.65 14.42
CA GLN A 25 9.87 -0.08 13.18
C GLN A 25 10.07 1.43 13.17
N LEU A 26 9.72 2.11 14.26
CA LEU A 26 9.92 3.55 14.41
C LEU A 26 11.40 3.94 14.32
N HIS A 27 12.29 3.09 14.85
CA HIS A 27 13.73 3.28 14.74
C HIS A 27 14.16 3.27 13.29
N GLN A 28 13.76 2.25 12.53
CA GLN A 28 14.10 2.15 11.10
C GLN A 28 13.59 3.36 10.30
N SER A 29 12.32 3.76 10.47
CA SER A 29 11.74 4.90 9.74
C SER A 29 12.50 6.21 10.00
N LEU A 30 12.96 6.43 11.25
CA LEU A 30 13.73 7.63 11.59
C LEU A 30 15.15 7.60 11.02
N ILE A 31 15.81 6.44 11.00
CA ILE A 31 17.13 6.31 10.35
C ILE A 31 17.02 6.63 8.86
N GLU A 32 15.98 6.14 8.18
CA GLU A 32 15.75 6.39 6.76
C GLU A 32 15.38 7.85 6.46
N ALA A 33 14.66 8.50 7.37
CA ALA A 33 14.42 9.94 7.32
C ALA A 33 15.69 10.79 7.59
N GLY A 34 16.83 10.14 7.84
CA GLY A 34 18.14 10.79 7.99
C GLY A 34 18.47 11.23 9.41
N TYR A 35 17.75 10.76 10.42
CA TYR A 35 18.08 11.04 11.81
C TYR A 35 19.29 10.20 12.28
N PRO A 36 20.23 10.76 13.06
CA PRO A 36 21.37 10.02 13.61
C PRO A 36 20.94 8.90 14.56
N ALA A 37 21.58 7.73 14.49
CA ALA A 37 21.18 6.56 15.26
C ALA A 37 21.17 6.77 16.78
N ASP A 38 22.14 7.50 17.30
CA ASP A 38 22.28 7.88 18.70
C ASP A 38 21.17 8.85 19.16
N PHE A 39 20.70 9.73 18.27
CA PHE A 39 19.51 10.53 18.52
C PHE A 39 18.25 9.67 18.52
N VAL A 40 18.06 8.82 17.50
CA VAL A 40 16.88 7.94 17.38
C VAL A 40 16.75 7.01 18.59
N GLY A 41 17.84 6.35 18.98
CA GLY A 41 17.86 5.46 20.15
C GLY A 41 17.48 6.18 21.44
N SER A 42 18.01 7.39 21.65
CA SER A 42 17.69 8.22 22.82
C SER A 42 16.23 8.70 22.79
N PHE A 43 15.78 9.21 21.64
CA PHE A 43 14.43 9.70 21.42
C PHE A 43 13.36 8.64 21.72
N LEU A 44 13.53 7.43 21.17
CA LEU A 44 12.60 6.33 21.35
C LEU A 44 12.69 5.74 22.76
N SER A 45 13.90 5.55 23.32
CA SER A 45 14.05 5.03 24.69
C SER A 45 13.36 5.91 25.74
N GLU A 46 13.44 7.23 25.58
CA GLU A 46 12.76 8.18 26.47
C GLU A 46 11.24 8.09 26.38
N ARG A 47 10.68 7.93 25.17
CA ARG A 47 9.23 8.05 24.90
C ARG A 47 8.48 6.74 24.94
N SER A 48 9.14 5.64 24.61
CA SER A 48 8.59 4.29 24.72
C SER A 48 8.43 3.82 26.17
N ARG A 49 9.08 4.50 27.13
CA ARG A 49 9.09 4.10 28.54
C ARG A 49 7.68 4.19 29.15
N GLY A 50 7.11 3.02 29.44
CA GLY A 50 5.80 2.90 30.09
C GLY A 50 4.60 2.84 29.13
N LEU A 51 4.84 2.82 27.81
CA LEU A 51 3.79 2.60 26.82
C LEU A 51 3.51 1.09 26.66
N PRO A 52 2.27 0.62 26.87
CA PRO A 52 1.94 -0.80 26.72
C PRO A 52 2.04 -1.23 25.25
N GLY A 53 2.73 -2.34 24.98
CA GLY A 53 2.88 -2.91 23.63
C GLY A 53 4.00 -2.29 22.78
N ILE A 54 4.79 -1.39 23.34
CA ILE A 54 6.02 -0.85 22.74
C ILE A 54 7.22 -1.39 23.50
N ASP A 55 7.93 -2.35 22.89
CA ASP A 55 9.15 -2.89 23.48
C ASP A 55 10.24 -1.80 23.52
N ALA A 56 11.00 -1.70 24.62
CA ALA A 56 12.13 -0.78 24.69
C ALA A 56 13.21 -1.20 23.67
N PRO A 57 13.93 -0.26 23.02
CA PRO A 57 14.96 -0.64 22.07
C PRO A 57 16.04 -1.42 22.83
N GLY A 58 16.15 -2.72 22.54
CA GLY A 58 17.21 -3.56 23.11
C GLY A 58 18.58 -3.02 22.70
N PRO A 59 19.62 -3.19 23.54
CA PRO A 59 20.98 -2.85 23.13
C PRO A 59 21.33 -3.68 21.90
N GLY A 60 21.71 -3.01 20.82
CA GLY A 60 21.90 -3.60 19.49
C GLY A 60 22.59 -4.97 19.55
N THR A 61 21.84 -6.00 19.18
CA THR A 61 22.40 -7.29 18.82
C THR A 61 22.39 -7.40 17.32
N ASP A 62 23.54 -7.74 16.78
CA ASP A 62 23.83 -7.94 15.37
C ASP A 62 22.74 -8.71 14.63
N SER A 63 22.60 -8.30 13.37
CA SER A 63 21.82 -8.90 12.30
C SER A 63 21.77 -10.44 12.36
N ASP A 64 20.61 -10.98 12.72
CA ASP A 64 20.13 -12.23 12.16
C ASP A 64 19.05 -11.88 11.15
N ALA A 65 19.50 -11.49 9.96
CA ALA A 65 18.68 -11.37 8.75
C ALA A 65 18.32 -12.78 8.24
N THR A 66 17.75 -13.59 9.13
CA THR A 66 17.52 -15.01 8.93
C THR A 66 16.02 -15.23 8.84
N MET A 67 15.55 -15.27 7.59
CA MET A 67 14.30 -15.85 7.11
C MET A 67 13.01 -15.02 7.39
N LEU A 68 12.40 -14.38 6.39
CA LEU A 68 11.46 -14.95 5.42
C LEU A 68 10.17 -15.56 6.02
N SER A 69 9.07 -15.13 5.40
CA SER A 69 7.71 -15.71 5.43
C SER A 69 6.76 -15.14 6.47
N VAL A 70 5.48 -15.36 6.17
CA VAL A 70 4.24 -15.02 6.87
C VAL A 70 4.18 -15.54 8.33
N ALA A 71 5.30 -16.00 8.90
CA ALA A 71 5.39 -16.76 10.13
C ALA A 71 5.48 -15.92 11.42
N SER A 72 5.16 -14.62 11.39
CA SER A 72 4.84 -13.90 12.63
C SER A 72 3.36 -14.15 12.96
N PRO A 73 2.98 -14.37 14.23
CA PRO A 73 1.57 -14.56 14.60
C PRO A 73 0.65 -13.42 14.10
N SER A 74 1.20 -12.21 13.99
CA SER A 74 0.51 -11.06 13.40
C SER A 74 0.30 -11.16 11.88
N ALA A 75 1.26 -11.73 11.14
CA ALA A 75 1.16 -11.91 9.70
C ALA A 75 0.22 -13.06 9.33
N GLU A 76 0.25 -14.17 10.06
CA GLU A 76 -0.72 -15.26 9.91
C GLU A 76 -2.14 -14.77 10.20
N ALA A 77 -2.33 -13.99 11.26
CA ALA A 77 -3.62 -13.39 11.59
C ALA A 77 -4.13 -12.43 10.50
N ALA A 78 -3.26 -11.61 9.92
CA ALA A 78 -3.65 -10.73 8.81
C ALA A 78 -4.03 -11.51 7.55
N LEU A 79 -3.28 -12.57 7.23
CA LEU A 79 -3.59 -13.45 6.10
C LEU A 79 -4.96 -14.12 6.28
N ASP A 80 -5.21 -14.72 7.44
CA ASP A 80 -6.48 -15.38 7.76
C ASP A 80 -7.65 -14.39 7.80
N ALA A 81 -7.44 -13.20 8.38
CA ALA A 81 -8.44 -12.14 8.42
C ALA A 81 -8.85 -11.71 7.00
N TRP A 82 -7.88 -11.50 6.09
CA TRP A 82 -8.20 -11.18 4.70
C TRP A 82 -8.97 -12.31 4.01
N TRP A 83 -8.51 -13.55 4.10
CA TRP A 83 -9.14 -14.64 3.35
C TRP A 83 -10.52 -15.02 3.89
N THR A 84 -10.75 -14.82 5.18
CA THR A 84 -12.07 -14.86 5.79
C THR A 84 -12.95 -13.73 5.26
N ARG A 85 -12.43 -12.49 5.27
CA ARG A 85 -13.16 -11.33 4.75
C ARG A 85 -13.50 -11.46 3.27
N PHE A 86 -12.57 -11.96 2.44
CA PHE A 86 -12.80 -12.21 1.02
C PHE A 86 -13.90 -13.25 0.82
N ALA A 87 -13.94 -14.32 1.62
CA ALA A 87 -14.99 -15.33 1.55
C ALA A 87 -16.38 -14.71 1.84
N GLU A 88 -16.48 -13.81 2.83
CA GLU A 88 -17.71 -13.05 3.08
C GLU A 88 -18.10 -12.17 1.88
N LEU A 89 -17.18 -11.31 1.43
CA LEU A 89 -17.41 -10.39 0.31
C LEU A 89 -17.81 -11.12 -0.97
N SER A 90 -17.29 -12.34 -1.17
CA SER A 90 -17.61 -13.15 -2.35
C SER A 90 -19.10 -13.51 -2.47
N GLN A 91 -19.84 -13.48 -1.36
CA GLN A 91 -21.27 -13.80 -1.29
C GLN A 91 -22.17 -12.55 -1.33
N LEU A 92 -21.59 -11.35 -1.25
CA LEU A 92 -22.34 -10.09 -1.18
C LEU A 92 -22.37 -9.40 -2.54
N ASN A 93 -23.48 -8.76 -2.90
CA ASN A 93 -23.53 -7.85 -4.06
C ASN A 93 -23.22 -6.39 -3.70
N HIS A 94 -23.37 -6.05 -2.42
CA HIS A 94 -23.09 -4.73 -1.89
C HIS A 94 -22.31 -4.86 -0.58
N VAL A 95 -21.37 -3.95 -0.34
CA VAL A 95 -20.61 -3.87 0.91
C VAL A 95 -20.78 -2.49 1.50
N ASN A 96 -21.21 -2.43 2.76
CA ASN A 96 -21.22 -1.20 3.54
C ASN A 96 -19.81 -0.95 4.09
N LEU A 97 -19.25 0.21 3.79
CA LEU A 97 -17.88 0.61 4.15
C LEU A 97 -17.87 1.71 5.22
N GLY A 98 -18.99 1.91 5.91
CA GLY A 98 -19.19 2.90 6.96
C GLY A 98 -19.92 4.13 6.44
N ASP A 99 -19.24 4.93 5.63
CA ASP A 99 -19.77 6.17 5.06
C ASP A 99 -20.39 6.01 3.66
N ARG A 100 -20.15 4.86 3.03
CA ARG A 100 -20.57 4.58 1.65
C ARG A 100 -20.83 3.09 1.44
N THR A 101 -21.72 2.77 0.50
CA THR A 101 -21.95 1.39 0.03
C THR A 101 -21.37 1.23 -1.36
N ALA A 102 -20.47 0.25 -1.53
CA ALA A 102 -19.94 -0.11 -2.84
C ALA A 102 -20.67 -1.33 -3.41
N VAL A 103 -20.69 -1.45 -4.73
CA VAL A 103 -21.25 -2.60 -5.46
C VAL A 103 -20.12 -3.53 -5.85
N ILE A 104 -20.24 -4.82 -5.55
CA ILE A 104 -19.30 -5.84 -6.04
C ILE A 104 -19.73 -6.26 -7.44
N ALA A 105 -19.11 -5.63 -8.45
CA ALA A 105 -19.48 -5.74 -9.86
C ALA A 105 -18.80 -6.92 -10.58
N GLY A 106 -17.68 -7.41 -10.06
CA GLY A 106 -16.95 -8.54 -10.63
C GLY A 106 -16.14 -9.29 -9.59
N ARG A 107 -15.95 -10.60 -9.80
CA ARG A 107 -15.21 -11.48 -8.89
C ARG A 107 -14.42 -12.51 -9.67
N GLN A 108 -13.16 -12.72 -9.30
CA GLN A 108 -12.40 -13.91 -9.65
C GLN A 108 -12.03 -14.60 -8.33
N LEU A 109 -12.72 -15.70 -8.03
CA LEU A 109 -12.70 -16.30 -6.70
C LEU A 109 -11.41 -17.05 -6.38
N ALA A 110 -10.81 -17.69 -7.39
CA ALA A 110 -9.64 -18.55 -7.19
C ALA A 110 -8.39 -17.75 -6.76
N ASN A 111 -8.28 -16.49 -7.18
CA ASN A 111 -7.10 -15.65 -6.99
C ASN A 111 -7.39 -14.38 -6.17
N GLY A 112 -8.53 -14.32 -5.48
CA GLY A 112 -8.79 -13.20 -4.56
C GLY A 112 -9.07 -11.86 -5.24
N ILE A 113 -9.64 -11.82 -6.45
CA ILE A 113 -9.85 -10.56 -7.21
C ILE A 113 -11.30 -10.08 -7.08
N LEU A 114 -11.49 -8.82 -6.72
CA LEU A 114 -12.78 -8.12 -6.71
C LEU A 114 -12.70 -6.84 -7.55
N TYR A 115 -13.73 -6.60 -8.35
CA TYR A 115 -13.98 -5.32 -8.99
C TYR A 115 -15.20 -4.67 -8.37
N LEU A 116 -15.02 -3.47 -7.81
CA LEU A 116 -16.04 -2.73 -7.10
C LEU A 116 -16.40 -1.45 -7.85
N ARG A 117 -17.69 -1.13 -7.91
CA ARG A 117 -18.20 0.18 -8.34
C ARG A 117 -18.62 0.98 -7.13
N ASP A 118 -18.63 2.30 -7.30
CA ASP A 118 -19.09 3.23 -6.28
C ASP A 118 -18.28 3.13 -4.98
N LEU A 119 -16.99 2.80 -5.07
CA LEU A 119 -16.12 2.82 -3.90
C LEU A 119 -15.75 4.26 -3.53
N LEU A 120 -15.55 5.13 -4.52
CA LEU A 120 -15.34 6.57 -4.32
C LEU A 120 -16.51 7.38 -4.90
N SER A 121 -16.74 8.57 -4.35
CA SER A 121 -17.58 9.58 -4.99
C SER A 121 -16.83 10.27 -6.14
N ALA A 122 -17.57 10.91 -7.04
CA ALA A 122 -16.95 11.70 -8.10
C ALA A 122 -16.12 12.86 -7.52
N ASP A 123 -16.62 13.53 -6.48
CA ASP A 123 -15.96 14.65 -5.81
C ASP A 123 -14.67 14.22 -5.09
N GLU A 124 -14.65 13.04 -4.47
CA GLU A 124 -13.45 12.45 -3.86
C GLU A 124 -12.38 12.22 -4.94
N CYS A 125 -12.78 11.66 -6.08
CA CYS A 125 -11.88 11.45 -7.20
C CYS A 125 -11.29 12.77 -7.72
N ASP A 126 -12.14 13.77 -7.96
CA ASP A 126 -11.71 15.08 -8.46
C ASP A 126 -10.80 15.81 -7.46
N THR A 127 -11.09 15.69 -6.16
CA THR A 127 -10.25 16.27 -5.11
C THR A 127 -8.86 15.63 -5.09
N LEU A 128 -8.79 14.29 -5.17
CA LEU A 128 -7.51 13.57 -5.20
C LEU A 128 -6.68 13.93 -6.44
N VAL A 129 -7.32 14.05 -7.60
CA VAL A 129 -6.65 14.48 -8.84
C VAL A 129 -6.13 15.91 -8.71
N ALA A 130 -6.96 16.87 -8.28
CA ALA A 130 -6.56 18.28 -8.15
C ALA A 130 -5.42 18.50 -7.13
N ASP A 131 -5.39 17.71 -6.05
CA ASP A 131 -4.29 17.75 -5.09
C ASP A 131 -3.00 17.15 -5.64
N ALA A 132 -3.10 16.11 -6.47
CA ALA A 132 -1.96 15.44 -7.06
C ALA A 132 -1.34 16.22 -8.24
N GLU A 133 -2.16 16.85 -9.09
CA GLU A 133 -1.71 17.58 -10.30
C GLU A 133 -0.59 18.59 -10.02
N ARG A 134 -0.58 19.19 -8.83
CA ARG A 134 0.43 20.18 -8.41
C ARG A 134 1.76 19.57 -7.95
N ARG A 135 1.85 18.24 -7.85
CA ARG A 135 2.92 17.50 -7.18
C ARG A 135 3.47 16.31 -7.97
N ILE A 136 2.91 16.00 -9.14
CA ILE A 136 3.30 14.81 -9.91
C ILE A 136 4.69 14.96 -10.53
N GLU A 137 5.52 13.94 -10.36
CA GLU A 137 6.86 13.82 -10.94
C GLU A 137 7.03 12.46 -11.63
N GLY A 138 8.16 12.21 -12.30
CA GLY A 138 8.43 10.90 -12.91
C GLY A 138 8.42 9.78 -11.85
N SER A 139 7.62 8.74 -12.07
CA SER A 139 7.47 7.66 -11.08
C SER A 139 8.68 6.73 -11.00
N THR A 140 8.92 6.17 -9.82
CA THR A 140 9.99 5.19 -9.54
C THR A 140 9.44 3.83 -9.13
N VAL A 141 10.31 2.81 -9.17
CA VAL A 141 10.08 1.46 -8.61
C VAL A 141 11.22 1.12 -7.65
N VAL A 142 11.03 0.08 -6.83
CA VAL A 142 12.13 -0.47 -6.02
C VAL A 142 12.99 -1.37 -6.88
N ASP A 143 14.27 -1.02 -6.99
CA ASP A 143 15.26 -1.82 -7.70
C ASP A 143 15.52 -3.15 -6.97
N PRO A 144 15.39 -4.31 -7.64
CA PRO A 144 15.51 -5.63 -7.01
C PRO A 144 16.93 -5.95 -6.51
N GLU A 145 17.96 -5.27 -7.04
CA GLU A 145 19.36 -5.52 -6.64
C GLU A 145 19.77 -4.61 -5.47
N THR A 146 19.45 -3.33 -5.56
CA THR A 146 19.94 -2.29 -4.64
C THR A 146 18.92 -1.85 -3.60
N GLY A 147 17.64 -2.14 -3.80
CA GLY A 147 16.54 -1.71 -2.93
C GLY A 147 16.22 -0.21 -3.00
N ARG A 148 16.88 0.53 -3.91
CA ARG A 148 16.67 1.97 -4.08
C ARG A 148 15.49 2.25 -5.00
N PHE A 149 14.86 3.40 -4.80
CA PHE A 149 13.86 3.90 -5.73
C PHE A 149 14.55 4.45 -6.99
N VAL A 150 14.23 3.87 -8.15
CA VAL A 150 14.84 4.24 -9.44
C VAL A 150 13.77 4.40 -10.54
N PRO A 151 14.00 5.24 -11.56
CA PRO A 151 13.17 5.25 -12.77
C PRO A 151 13.22 3.89 -13.48
N ASP A 152 12.10 3.44 -14.06
CA ASP A 152 12.00 2.16 -14.76
C ASP A 152 11.39 2.31 -16.16
N PRO A 153 12.05 1.84 -17.24
CA PRO A 153 11.53 1.97 -18.60
C PRO A 153 10.22 1.19 -18.85
N ARG A 154 9.86 0.25 -17.96
CA ARG A 154 8.59 -0.50 -18.00
C ARG A 154 7.41 0.34 -17.51
N ARG A 155 7.66 1.49 -16.88
CA ARG A 155 6.65 2.37 -16.29
C ARG A 155 6.85 3.79 -16.78
N SER A 156 5.86 4.34 -17.47
CA SER A 156 5.91 5.69 -18.03
C SER A 156 4.91 6.64 -17.37
N SER A 157 4.54 6.38 -16.11
CA SER A 157 3.63 7.25 -15.36
C SER A 157 4.35 8.43 -14.73
N MET A 158 3.61 9.51 -14.53
CA MET A 158 3.92 10.50 -13.51
C MET A 158 3.17 10.14 -12.23
N GLY A 159 3.62 10.59 -11.07
CA GLY A 159 2.95 10.28 -9.82
C GLY A 159 3.45 11.06 -8.63
N THR A 160 2.70 10.95 -7.54
CA THR A 160 3.05 11.50 -6.23
C THR A 160 2.54 10.56 -5.15
N TYR A 161 2.91 10.80 -3.90
CA TYR A 161 2.43 10.05 -2.75
C TYR A 161 1.70 11.00 -1.81
N PHE A 162 0.54 10.58 -1.33
CA PHE A 162 -0.06 11.16 -0.15
C PHE A 162 0.33 10.34 1.06
N GLU A 163 0.89 11.03 2.06
CA GLU A 163 1.05 10.44 3.39
C GLU A 163 -0.32 10.02 3.95
N ARG A 164 -0.29 9.08 4.89
CA ARG A 164 -1.51 8.59 5.54
C ARG A 164 -2.24 9.73 6.24
N ALA A 165 -3.55 9.80 6.02
CA ALA A 165 -4.42 10.86 6.50
C ALA A 165 -3.94 12.28 6.15
N ALA A 166 -3.23 12.46 5.03
CA ALA A 166 -2.70 13.77 4.60
C ALA A 166 -3.77 14.85 4.47
N ASN A 167 -5.01 14.48 4.17
CA ASN A 167 -6.18 15.34 4.21
C ASN A 167 -7.44 14.52 4.58
N PRO A 168 -8.59 15.16 4.86
CA PRO A 168 -9.81 14.45 5.24
C PRO A 168 -10.33 13.45 4.20
N VAL A 169 -10.14 13.73 2.89
CA VAL A 169 -10.55 12.81 1.81
C VAL A 169 -9.67 11.57 1.82
N VAL A 170 -8.34 11.73 1.92
CA VAL A 170 -7.40 10.62 2.04
C VAL A 170 -7.74 9.78 3.27
N ALA A 171 -7.95 10.40 4.43
CA ALA A 171 -8.29 9.68 5.66
C ALA A 171 -9.59 8.87 5.51
N ALA A 172 -10.64 9.44 4.92
CA ALA A 172 -11.91 8.74 4.68
C ALA A 172 -11.72 7.54 3.74
N VAL A 173 -10.97 7.71 2.64
CA VAL A 173 -10.66 6.62 1.70
C VAL A 173 -9.87 5.52 2.40
N GLU A 174 -8.84 5.85 3.17
CA GLU A 174 -8.03 4.86 3.88
C GLU A 174 -8.84 4.04 4.89
N GLN A 175 -9.74 4.69 5.64
CA GLN A 175 -10.66 4.00 6.54
C GLN A 175 -11.60 3.06 5.76
N ARG A 176 -12.14 3.52 4.63
CA ARG A 176 -12.99 2.72 3.75
C ARG A 176 -12.27 1.46 3.26
N LEU A 177 -10.99 1.59 2.91
CA LEU A 177 -10.14 0.47 2.47
C LEU A 177 -9.76 -0.50 3.61
N ALA A 178 -9.61 0.00 4.84
CA ALA A 178 -9.46 -0.84 6.03
C ALA A 178 -10.72 -1.69 6.27
N VAL A 179 -11.91 -1.10 6.20
CA VAL A 179 -13.20 -1.82 6.32
C VAL A 179 -13.40 -2.84 5.18
N LEU A 180 -13.01 -2.47 3.95
CA LEU A 180 -13.09 -3.38 2.81
C LEU A 180 -12.20 -4.61 3.01
N SER A 181 -10.92 -4.39 3.35
CA SER A 181 -9.94 -5.46 3.52
C SER A 181 -10.13 -6.29 4.79
N GLY A 182 -10.81 -5.75 5.80
CA GLY A 182 -10.88 -6.37 7.13
C GLY A 182 -9.57 -6.27 7.91
N LEU A 183 -8.62 -5.46 7.43
CA LEU A 183 -7.31 -5.27 8.04
C LEU A 183 -7.22 -3.89 8.70
N PRO A 184 -6.39 -3.73 9.75
CA PRO A 184 -6.16 -2.44 10.36
C PRO A 184 -5.65 -1.41 9.34
N GLU A 185 -6.07 -0.15 9.47
CA GLU A 185 -5.63 0.94 8.58
C GLU A 185 -4.10 1.07 8.53
N VAL A 186 -3.46 0.69 9.64
CA VAL A 186 -2.01 0.78 9.87
C VAL A 186 -1.22 -0.19 9.01
N ASN A 187 -1.86 -1.21 8.45
CA ASN A 187 -1.24 -2.10 7.48
C ASN A 187 -1.10 -1.45 6.10
N GLY A 188 -1.82 -0.37 5.83
CA GLY A 188 -1.80 0.27 4.51
C GLY A 188 -0.63 1.23 4.33
N GLU A 189 0.07 1.13 3.20
CA GLU A 189 0.99 2.16 2.71
C GLU A 189 0.23 3.43 2.33
N GLY A 190 0.91 4.58 2.26
CA GLY A 190 0.33 5.82 1.75
C GLY A 190 -0.24 5.68 0.33
N LEU A 191 -1.22 6.52 -0.03
CA LEU A 191 -1.83 6.47 -1.36
C LEU A 191 -0.84 6.96 -2.42
N GLN A 192 -0.48 6.10 -3.37
CA GLN A 192 0.27 6.51 -4.55
C GLN A 192 -0.70 6.97 -5.62
N ILE A 193 -0.60 8.23 -6.07
CA ILE A 193 -1.36 8.72 -7.22
C ILE A 193 -0.51 8.59 -8.48
N LEU A 194 -1.09 8.06 -9.55
CA LEU A 194 -0.43 7.88 -10.84
C LEU A 194 -1.25 8.51 -11.96
N PHE A 195 -0.54 9.16 -12.87
CA PHE A 195 -1.04 9.80 -14.08
C PHE A 195 -0.39 9.19 -15.32
N TYR A 196 -1.22 8.85 -16.31
CA TYR A 196 -0.79 8.35 -17.61
C TYR A 196 -1.42 9.19 -18.71
N GLN A 197 -0.58 9.76 -19.57
CA GLN A 197 -0.98 10.34 -20.85
C GLN A 197 -1.19 9.26 -21.90
N VAL A 198 -1.70 9.64 -23.09
CA VAL A 198 -1.76 8.76 -24.26
C VAL A 198 -0.38 8.12 -24.52
N GLY A 199 -0.37 6.80 -24.74
CA GLY A 199 0.81 5.96 -24.87
C GLY A 199 1.40 5.49 -23.54
N GLY A 200 1.00 6.09 -22.41
CA GLY A 200 1.50 5.73 -21.10
C GLY A 200 1.02 4.35 -20.65
N GLU A 201 1.96 3.52 -20.17
CA GLU A 201 1.71 2.14 -19.73
C GLU A 201 2.47 1.80 -18.45
N TYR A 202 2.11 0.66 -17.87
CA TYR A 202 2.97 -0.07 -16.95
C TYR A 202 2.95 -1.55 -17.33
N ARG A 203 4.08 -2.07 -17.80
CA ARG A 203 4.19 -3.47 -18.21
C ARG A 203 3.89 -4.43 -17.05
N PRO A 204 3.48 -5.68 -17.37
CA PRO A 204 3.18 -6.67 -16.35
C PRO A 204 4.27 -6.84 -15.29
N HIS A 205 3.87 -6.76 -14.03
CA HIS A 205 4.73 -6.87 -12.85
C HIS A 205 3.95 -7.46 -11.67
N PHE A 206 4.69 -7.72 -10.59
CA PHE A 206 4.14 -8.13 -9.30
C PHE A 206 4.26 -6.98 -8.31
N ASP A 207 3.27 -6.87 -7.44
CA ASP A 207 3.32 -5.90 -6.33
C ASP A 207 3.98 -6.47 -5.08
N TYR A 208 4.06 -7.80 -4.96
CA TYR A 208 4.82 -8.43 -3.90
C TYR A 208 6.33 -8.29 -4.11
N PHE A 209 7.05 -8.40 -3.01
CA PHE A 209 8.50 -8.44 -2.97
C PHE A 209 8.99 -9.90 -3.02
N ASP A 210 9.54 -10.34 -4.15
CA ASP A 210 10.13 -11.68 -4.24
C ASP A 210 11.39 -11.76 -3.35
N PRO A 211 11.40 -12.60 -2.29
CA PRO A 211 12.51 -12.71 -1.36
C PRO A 211 13.82 -13.23 -1.96
N ALA A 212 13.77 -13.79 -3.18
CA ALA A 212 14.96 -14.14 -3.92
C ALA A 212 15.78 -12.90 -4.35
N ASN A 213 15.16 -11.71 -4.36
CA ASN A 213 15.82 -10.45 -4.71
C ASN A 213 16.35 -9.74 -3.45
N PRO A 214 17.68 -9.56 -3.31
CA PRO A 214 18.28 -9.02 -2.09
C PRO A 214 17.86 -7.57 -1.80
N GLY A 215 17.60 -6.76 -2.82
CA GLY A 215 17.16 -5.38 -2.68
C GLY A 215 15.79 -5.23 -2.00
N TYR A 216 15.00 -6.30 -1.93
CA TYR A 216 13.70 -6.26 -1.29
C TYR A 216 13.71 -6.56 0.21
N ALA A 217 14.85 -6.99 0.78
CA ALA A 217 14.95 -7.27 2.21
C ALA A 217 14.58 -6.06 3.08
N ALA A 218 15.03 -4.86 2.69
CA ALA A 218 14.67 -3.62 3.37
C ALA A 218 13.17 -3.34 3.31
N GLN A 219 12.53 -3.57 2.16
CA GLN A 219 11.10 -3.36 2.00
C GLN A 219 10.27 -4.35 2.82
N LEU A 220 10.71 -5.60 2.91
CA LEU A 220 10.07 -6.63 3.74
C LEU A 220 10.20 -6.32 5.25
N GLY A 221 11.20 -5.56 5.67
CA GLY A 221 11.31 -5.06 7.04
C GLY A 221 10.19 -4.10 7.45
N HIS A 222 9.57 -3.41 6.49
CA HIS A 222 8.52 -2.42 6.71
C HIS A 222 7.12 -3.06 6.56
N GLY A 223 6.60 -3.62 7.65
CA GLY A 223 5.28 -4.23 7.67
C GLY A 223 5.19 -5.59 6.97
N GLY A 224 6.31 -6.19 6.57
CA GLY A 224 6.31 -7.49 5.89
C GLY A 224 5.90 -7.41 4.42
N GLN A 225 5.38 -8.52 3.90
CA GLN A 225 4.96 -8.61 2.50
C GLN A 225 3.68 -7.80 2.22
N ARG A 226 3.52 -7.33 0.99
CA ARG A 226 2.24 -6.81 0.48
C ARG A 226 1.27 -7.97 0.29
N LEU A 227 0.18 -7.95 1.04
CA LEU A 227 -0.91 -8.93 0.93
C LEU A 227 -1.90 -8.52 -0.14
N LEU A 228 -2.28 -7.23 -0.20
CA LEU A 228 -3.33 -6.74 -1.10
C LEU A 228 -2.86 -5.52 -1.88
N THR A 229 -3.32 -5.45 -3.12
CA THR A 229 -3.30 -4.23 -3.92
C THR A 229 -4.71 -3.77 -4.16
N ILE A 230 -4.95 -2.47 -3.99
CA ILE A 230 -6.20 -1.80 -4.32
C ILE A 230 -5.91 -0.64 -5.26
N ILE A 231 -6.34 -0.77 -6.51
CA ILE A 231 -6.26 0.27 -7.55
C ILE A 231 -7.61 0.99 -7.61
N LEU A 232 -7.61 2.27 -7.33
CA LEU A 232 -8.76 3.17 -7.41
C LEU A 232 -8.71 3.93 -8.73
N TYR A 233 -9.77 3.88 -9.51
CA TYR A 233 -9.87 4.61 -10.77
C TYR A 233 -10.47 5.99 -10.52
N LEU A 234 -9.68 7.04 -10.75
CA LEU A 234 -10.07 8.42 -10.40
C LEU A 234 -10.76 9.16 -11.55
N ASN A 235 -10.74 8.61 -12.75
CA ASN A 235 -11.50 9.12 -13.89
C ASN A 235 -11.89 8.00 -14.86
N ASP A 236 -12.86 8.30 -15.71
CA ASP A 236 -13.15 7.47 -16.89
C ASP A 236 -12.07 7.74 -17.94
N VAL A 237 -11.62 6.66 -18.60
CA VAL A 237 -10.60 6.71 -19.65
C VAL A 237 -11.28 6.49 -20.99
N GLU A 238 -11.05 7.39 -21.94
CA GLU A 238 -11.74 7.37 -23.25
C GLU A 238 -11.35 6.13 -24.09
N GLY A 239 -10.08 5.73 -24.04
CA GLY A 239 -9.60 4.53 -24.73
C GLY A 239 -8.35 3.93 -24.10
N GLY A 240 -8.29 2.59 -24.09
CA GLY A 240 -7.17 1.84 -23.51
C GLY A 240 -7.11 1.94 -21.99
N GLY A 241 -5.91 1.87 -21.41
CA GLY A 241 -5.72 2.11 -19.97
C GLY A 241 -6.24 1.02 -19.03
N GLY A 242 -6.76 -0.11 -19.54
CA GLY A 242 -7.21 -1.24 -18.74
C GLY A 242 -6.13 -1.82 -17.84
N THR A 243 -6.53 -2.33 -16.67
CA THR A 243 -5.63 -3.15 -15.84
C THR A 243 -5.77 -4.61 -16.26
N ILE A 244 -4.69 -5.20 -16.78
CA ILE A 244 -4.69 -6.56 -17.30
C ILE A 244 -4.08 -7.56 -16.32
N PHE A 245 -4.59 -8.78 -16.34
CA PHE A 245 -3.97 -9.97 -15.75
C PHE A 245 -3.71 -10.98 -16.87
N PRO A 246 -2.56 -10.91 -17.55
CA PRO A 246 -2.31 -11.69 -18.77
C PRO A 246 -2.42 -13.20 -18.53
N GLU A 247 -1.95 -13.67 -17.39
CA GLU A 247 -1.99 -15.07 -16.96
C GLU A 247 -3.40 -15.63 -16.71
N LEU A 248 -4.40 -14.75 -16.65
CA LEU A 248 -5.81 -15.08 -16.46
C LEU A 248 -6.67 -14.69 -17.67
N GLY A 249 -6.11 -13.99 -18.66
CA GLY A 249 -6.87 -13.44 -19.79
C GLY A 249 -7.94 -12.43 -19.35
N LEU A 250 -7.69 -11.68 -18.26
CA LEU A 250 -8.63 -10.68 -17.74
C LEU A 250 -8.15 -9.26 -18.01
N GLU A 251 -9.10 -8.37 -18.26
CA GLU A 251 -8.90 -6.93 -18.33
C GLU A 251 -10.01 -6.22 -17.58
N PHE A 252 -9.64 -5.26 -16.72
CA PHE A 252 -10.56 -4.41 -15.99
C PHE A 252 -10.44 -2.98 -16.49
N LEU A 253 -11.52 -2.48 -17.10
CA LEU A 253 -11.55 -1.14 -17.65
C LEU A 253 -11.67 -0.08 -16.54
N PRO A 254 -10.96 1.06 -16.64
CA PRO A 254 -11.09 2.15 -15.70
C PRO A 254 -12.50 2.72 -15.74
N ALA A 255 -13.09 2.91 -14.56
CA ALA A 255 -14.34 3.64 -14.42
C ALA A 255 -14.27 4.52 -13.18
N LYS A 256 -14.64 5.79 -13.30
CA LYS A 256 -14.49 6.75 -12.20
C LYS A 256 -15.19 6.25 -10.94
N GLY A 257 -14.46 6.27 -9.83
CA GLY A 257 -14.89 5.81 -8.52
C GLY A 257 -14.96 4.30 -8.33
N ALA A 258 -14.56 3.52 -9.34
CA ALA A 258 -14.40 2.08 -9.21
C ALA A 258 -13.08 1.72 -8.53
N ALA A 259 -13.01 0.49 -8.00
CA ALA A 259 -11.80 -0.07 -7.43
C ALA A 259 -11.58 -1.49 -7.93
N LEU A 260 -10.32 -1.85 -8.17
CA LEU A 260 -9.88 -3.21 -8.41
C LEU A 260 -9.00 -3.63 -7.22
N MET A 261 -9.41 -4.69 -6.53
CA MET A 261 -8.72 -5.25 -5.38
C MET A 261 -8.27 -6.67 -5.70
N PHE A 262 -7.02 -7.01 -5.42
CA PHE A 262 -6.51 -8.37 -5.64
C PHE A 262 -5.44 -8.76 -4.62
N ALA A 263 -5.33 -10.07 -4.38
CA ALA A 263 -4.35 -10.63 -3.46
C ALA A 263 -3.00 -10.88 -4.16
N SER A 264 -1.93 -10.47 -3.50
CA SER A 264 -0.55 -10.74 -3.89
C SER A 264 -0.01 -12.03 -3.26
N LEU A 265 -0.70 -12.58 -2.26
CA LEU A 265 -0.43 -13.87 -1.63
C LEU A 265 -1.64 -14.80 -1.78
N ASP A 266 -1.43 -16.11 -1.81
CA ASP A 266 -2.51 -17.11 -1.75
C ASP A 266 -2.97 -17.40 -0.30
N ARG A 267 -3.86 -18.39 -0.11
CA ARG A 267 -4.44 -18.72 1.22
C ARG A 267 -3.41 -19.32 2.16
N GLU A 268 -2.36 -19.90 1.60
CA GLU A 268 -1.25 -20.52 2.28
C GLU A 268 -0.12 -19.50 2.54
N GLY A 269 -0.27 -18.27 2.05
CA GLY A 269 0.70 -17.19 2.23
C GLY A 269 1.86 -17.19 1.23
N ALA A 270 1.80 -18.05 0.21
CA ALA A 270 2.79 -18.06 -0.87
C ALA A 270 2.52 -16.93 -1.88
N LEU A 271 3.57 -16.51 -2.58
CA LEU A 271 3.47 -15.47 -3.62
C LEU A 271 2.49 -15.92 -4.70
N GLN A 272 1.50 -15.09 -5.02
CA GLN A 272 0.44 -15.42 -5.97
C GLN A 272 0.88 -15.14 -7.41
N PRO A 273 1.27 -16.13 -8.23
CA PRO A 273 1.80 -15.85 -9.57
C PRO A 273 0.71 -15.35 -10.53
N LYS A 274 -0.56 -15.63 -10.23
CA LYS A 274 -1.71 -15.13 -10.99
C LYS A 274 -2.07 -13.67 -10.68
N SER A 275 -1.32 -13.02 -9.78
CA SER A 275 -1.39 -11.56 -9.53
C SER A 275 -0.53 -10.75 -10.50
N LEU A 276 0.18 -11.39 -11.44
CA LEU A 276 0.91 -10.69 -12.49
C LEU A 276 -0.06 -9.77 -13.23
N HIS A 277 0.20 -8.47 -13.19
CA HIS A 277 -0.73 -7.48 -13.72
C HIS A 277 0.01 -6.27 -14.31
N GLY A 278 -0.65 -5.56 -15.21
CA GLY A 278 -0.10 -4.35 -15.84
C GLY A 278 -1.20 -3.36 -16.20
N GLY A 279 -0.80 -2.13 -16.53
CA GLY A 279 -1.66 -1.12 -17.12
C GLY A 279 -1.43 -1.05 -18.62
N ASN A 280 -2.45 -1.41 -19.41
CA ASN A 280 -2.43 -1.26 -20.87
C ASN A 280 -2.19 0.21 -21.25
N PRO A 281 -1.55 0.46 -22.41
CA PRO A 281 -1.39 1.81 -22.93
C PRO A 281 -2.72 2.57 -22.99
N VAL A 282 -2.72 3.83 -22.55
CA VAL A 282 -3.84 4.75 -22.82
C VAL A 282 -3.83 5.08 -24.32
N THR A 283 -4.94 4.88 -25.01
CA THR A 283 -5.04 5.17 -26.46
C THR A 283 -5.80 6.46 -26.75
N ALA A 284 -6.67 6.90 -25.85
CA ALA A 284 -7.36 8.20 -25.91
C ALA A 284 -7.65 8.74 -24.50
N GLY A 285 -7.65 10.07 -24.36
CA GLY A 285 -7.84 10.75 -23.09
C GLY A 285 -6.63 10.65 -22.16
N GLN A 286 -6.88 10.43 -20.87
CA GLN A 286 -5.87 10.31 -19.82
C GLN A 286 -6.34 9.37 -18.72
N LYS A 287 -5.42 8.77 -17.97
CA LYS A 287 -5.74 7.87 -16.85
C LYS A 287 -5.13 8.38 -15.55
N TRP A 288 -5.98 8.50 -14.53
CA TRP A 288 -5.62 8.76 -13.15
C TRP A 288 -6.03 7.59 -12.28
N ILE A 289 -5.10 7.09 -11.49
CA ILE A 289 -5.36 6.06 -10.49
C ILE A 289 -4.73 6.44 -9.15
N ALA A 290 -5.31 5.94 -8.06
CA ALA A 290 -4.64 5.86 -6.78
C ALA A 290 -4.42 4.39 -6.42
N THR A 291 -3.22 4.01 -6.00
CA THR A 291 -2.90 2.66 -5.56
C THR A 291 -2.65 2.67 -4.05
N ARG A 292 -3.28 1.73 -3.35
CA ARG A 292 -2.95 1.40 -1.96
C ARG A 292 -2.47 -0.04 -1.89
N TRP A 293 -1.32 -0.24 -1.28
CA TRP A 293 -0.86 -1.56 -0.89
C TRP A 293 -1.15 -1.79 0.59
N ILE A 294 -1.58 -3.00 0.93
CA ILE A 294 -1.84 -3.42 2.31
C ILE A 294 -0.86 -4.53 2.67
N ARG A 295 -0.10 -4.30 3.74
CA ARG A 295 0.95 -5.16 4.27
C ARG A 295 0.39 -6.21 5.24
N LEU A 296 1.16 -7.27 5.49
CA LEU A 296 0.83 -8.28 6.52
C LEU A 296 0.90 -7.71 7.94
N GLY A 297 1.80 -6.76 8.21
CA GLY A 297 1.95 -6.08 9.49
C GLY A 297 1.75 -4.56 9.38
N ALA A 298 1.87 -3.87 10.52
CA ALA A 298 1.82 -2.42 10.55
C ALA A 298 2.95 -1.81 9.67
N TYR A 299 2.56 -0.92 8.76
CA TYR A 299 3.46 -0.14 7.92
C TYR A 299 3.74 1.20 8.60
N CYS A 300 4.94 1.24 9.15
CA CYS A 300 5.61 2.33 9.83
C CYS A 300 7.00 2.37 9.19
#